data_AF-A0A6B0SL62-F1
#
_entry.id   AF-A0A6B0SL62-F1
#
_cell.length_a   1.000
_cell.length_b   1.000
_cell.length_c   1.000
_cell.angle_alpha   90.00
_cell.angle_beta   90.00
_cell.angle_gamma   90.00
#
_symmetry.space_group_name_H-M   'P 1'
#
loop_
_entity.id
_entity.type
_entity.pdbx_description
1 polymer ?
#
loop_
_entity_poly.entity_id
_entity_poly.type
_entity_poly.pdbx_seq_one_letter_code
_entity_poly.pdbx_strand_id
1 'polypeptide(L)'
;FDRTLKAAARLSPHLGRPFVWAMRRVIRNADSFSDVVGDPKDGDLADPRLGETGRIMLSDFREGVRQGSRAVATDYAVLGSEWDFDLADVSVPTRVFHGSDDDHVPLTAGKHLASKVPDARLTVIDGADHFRPVIEHVQDIYGWVVGDETGAWPRRRRRSRNDRITEDDASTEGARDQGTGKVTTVDD
;
A
#
# COMPACT_ATOMS: atom_id res chain seq x y z
N PHE A 1 14.10 -3.02 -2.43
CA PHE A 1 14.48 -2.70 -1.03
C PHE A 1 15.47 -3.71 -0.48
N ASP A 2 16.70 -3.28 -0.15
CA ASP A 2 17.78 -4.17 0.31
C ASP A 2 17.51 -4.77 1.70
N ARG A 3 17.69 -6.10 1.83
CA ARG A 3 17.45 -6.87 3.08
C ARG A 3 18.35 -6.40 4.22
N THR A 4 19.55 -5.93 3.88
CA THR A 4 20.55 -5.45 4.83
C THR A 4 20.09 -4.20 5.58
N LEU A 5 19.42 -3.28 4.88
CA LEU A 5 18.88 -2.04 5.46
C LEU A 5 17.70 -2.33 6.40
N LYS A 6 16.80 -3.26 6.03
CA LYS A 6 15.69 -3.69 6.89
C LYS A 6 16.19 -4.37 8.17
N ALA A 7 17.19 -5.25 8.06
CA ALA A 7 17.79 -5.92 9.22
C ALA A 7 18.49 -4.93 10.17
N ALA A 8 19.24 -3.96 9.62
CA ALA A 8 19.91 -2.93 10.42
C ALA A 8 18.93 -1.98 11.13
N ALA A 9 17.84 -1.59 10.44
CA ALA A 9 16.79 -0.73 11.03
C ALA A 9 16.01 -1.44 12.15
N ARG A 10 15.82 -2.76 12.06
CA ARG A 10 15.23 -3.59 13.13
C ARG A 10 16.10 -3.64 14.39
N LEU A 11 17.43 -3.68 14.22
CA LEU A 11 18.37 -3.82 15.34
C LEU A 11 18.57 -2.52 16.12
N SER A 12 18.50 -1.37 15.45
CA SER A 12 18.53 -0.07 16.12
C SER A 12 18.05 1.05 15.18
N PRO A 13 17.11 1.92 15.60
CA PRO A 13 16.74 3.11 14.85
C PRO A 13 17.93 4.07 14.66
N HIS A 14 19.03 3.87 15.40
CA HIS A 14 20.26 4.65 15.25
C HIS A 14 21.08 4.24 14.01
N LEU A 15 21.00 2.98 13.56
CA LEU A 15 21.73 2.50 12.38
C LEU A 15 21.13 3.02 11.06
N GLY A 16 19.85 3.38 11.04
CA GLY A 16 19.22 4.05 9.90
C GLY A 16 19.59 5.53 9.77
N ARG A 17 20.16 6.16 10.81
CA ARG A 17 20.39 7.62 10.85
C ARG A 17 21.36 8.14 9.79
N PRO A 18 22.50 7.47 9.48
CA PRO A 18 23.37 7.89 8.38
C PRO A 18 22.67 7.82 7.02
N PHE A 19 21.89 6.76 6.75
CA PHE A 19 21.12 6.61 5.53
C PHE A 19 20.05 7.72 5.40
N VAL A 20 19.25 7.93 6.45
CA VAL A 20 18.22 8.98 6.45
C VAL A 20 18.85 10.38 6.43
N TRP A 21 20.04 10.57 7.00
CA TRP A 21 20.79 11.82 6.87
C TRP A 21 21.20 12.07 5.41
N ALA A 22 21.67 11.05 4.69
CA ALA A 22 22.00 11.15 3.28
C ALA A 22 20.74 11.45 2.43
N MET A 23 19.64 10.73 2.69
CA MET A 23 18.34 10.99 2.05
C MET A 23 17.85 12.42 2.29
N ARG A 24 17.98 12.92 3.52
CA ARG A 24 17.70 14.33 3.85
C ARG A 24 18.57 15.30 3.07
N ARG A 25 19.85 14.98 2.84
CA ARG A 25 20.73 15.83 2.01
C ARG A 25 20.26 15.85 0.57
N VAL A 26 19.84 14.72 0.01
CA VAL A 26 19.22 14.65 -1.33
C VAL A 26 17.96 15.51 -1.38
N ILE A 27 16.98 15.28 -0.51
CA ILE A 27 15.70 16.01 -0.46
C ILE A 27 15.90 17.54 -0.32
N ARG A 28 16.87 17.96 0.50
CA ARG A 28 17.14 19.39 0.72
C ARG A 28 17.79 20.09 -0.47
N ASN A 29 18.53 19.35 -1.29
CA ASN A 29 19.30 19.90 -2.41
C ASN A 29 18.68 19.56 -3.78
N ALA A 30 17.61 18.76 -3.81
CA ALA A 30 16.85 18.43 -5.01
C ALA A 30 16.18 19.70 -5.57
N ASP A 31 16.22 19.89 -6.88
CA ASP A 31 15.55 20.99 -7.58
C ASP A 31 14.13 20.58 -7.99
N SER A 32 13.92 19.29 -8.25
CA SER A 32 12.67 18.68 -8.66
C SER A 32 12.30 17.47 -7.80
N PHE A 33 11.06 17.00 -7.89
CA PHE A 33 10.65 15.78 -7.19
C PHE A 33 11.32 14.53 -7.76
N SER A 34 11.55 14.47 -9.08
CA SER A 34 12.22 13.33 -9.71
C SER A 34 13.69 13.19 -9.27
N ASP A 35 14.37 14.28 -8.87
CA ASP A 35 15.70 14.17 -8.23
C ASP A 35 15.70 13.35 -6.93
N VAL A 36 14.53 13.25 -6.28
CA VAL A 36 14.35 12.49 -5.03
C VAL A 36 13.87 11.07 -5.32
N VAL A 37 12.92 10.92 -6.25
CA VAL A 37 12.17 9.66 -6.42
C VAL A 37 12.45 8.93 -7.73
N GLY A 38 13.28 9.49 -8.60
CA GLY A 38 13.54 8.99 -9.95
C GLY A 38 12.55 9.54 -10.99
N ASP A 39 12.98 9.45 -12.25
CA ASP A 39 12.19 9.89 -13.41
C ASP A 39 11.05 8.92 -13.72
N PRO A 40 9.99 9.40 -14.40
CA PRO A 40 8.94 8.54 -14.93
C PRO A 40 9.47 7.47 -15.88
N LYS A 41 8.98 6.24 -15.73
CA LYS A 41 9.41 5.09 -16.54
C LYS A 41 9.04 5.21 -18.01
N ASP A 42 7.85 5.75 -18.28
CA ASP A 42 7.34 5.91 -19.64
C ASP A 42 7.91 7.15 -20.34
N GLY A 43 8.76 7.93 -19.65
CA GLY A 43 9.33 9.16 -20.17
C GLY A 43 8.27 10.22 -20.46
N ASP A 44 7.08 10.09 -19.86
CA ASP A 44 6.00 11.04 -20.06
C ASP A 44 6.37 12.41 -19.48
N LEU A 45 6.62 13.37 -20.37
CA LEU A 45 6.93 14.74 -19.97
C LEU A 45 5.71 15.45 -19.35
N ALA A 46 4.50 14.92 -19.56
CA ALA A 46 3.28 15.38 -18.89
C ALA A 46 3.09 14.76 -17.50
N ASP A 47 4.01 13.90 -17.05
CA ASP A 47 3.91 13.26 -15.75
C ASP A 47 3.80 14.32 -14.64
N PRO A 48 2.82 14.19 -13.74
CA PRO A 48 2.52 15.21 -12.74
C PRO A 48 3.70 15.49 -11.78
N ARG A 49 4.67 14.58 -11.65
CA ARG A 49 5.91 14.79 -10.89
C ARG A 49 6.80 15.89 -11.47
N LEU A 50 6.64 16.23 -12.74
CA LEU A 50 7.39 17.31 -13.41
C LEU A 50 6.71 18.68 -13.29
N GLY A 51 5.45 18.71 -12.83
CA GLY A 51 4.61 19.91 -12.74
C GLY A 51 4.39 20.46 -11.32
N GLU A 52 3.24 21.10 -11.12
CA GLU A 52 2.80 21.63 -9.81
C GLU A 52 2.73 20.52 -8.75
N THR A 53 2.18 19.36 -9.09
CA THR A 53 2.05 18.24 -8.16
C THR A 53 3.42 17.78 -7.65
N GLY A 54 4.41 17.64 -8.54
CA GLY A 54 5.79 17.38 -8.15
C GLY A 54 6.37 18.42 -7.20
N ARG A 55 6.14 19.73 -7.46
CA ARG A 55 6.60 20.79 -6.56
C ARG A 55 5.97 20.70 -5.17
N ILE A 56 4.68 20.38 -5.09
CA ILE A 56 3.97 20.16 -3.82
C ILE A 56 4.57 18.95 -3.10
N MET A 57 4.73 17.82 -3.79
CA MET A 57 5.32 16.59 -3.23
C MET A 57 6.75 16.83 -2.70
N LEU A 58 7.59 17.56 -3.45
CA LEU A 58 8.92 17.93 -2.99
C LEU A 58 8.87 18.83 -1.74
N SER A 59 7.91 19.76 -1.67
CA SER A 59 7.67 20.57 -0.48
C SER A 59 7.30 19.72 0.74
N ASP A 60 6.41 18.74 0.57
CA ASP A 60 6.01 17.83 1.64
C ASP A 60 7.17 16.96 2.12
N PHE A 61 7.99 16.44 1.21
CA PHE A 61 9.21 15.71 1.55
C PHE A 61 10.19 16.58 2.34
N ARG A 62 10.38 17.85 1.92
CA ARG A 62 11.24 18.82 2.62
C ARG A 62 10.71 19.13 4.02
N GLU A 63 9.39 19.28 4.18
CA GLU A 63 8.78 19.47 5.50
C GLU A 63 8.98 18.24 6.38
N GLY A 64 8.75 17.03 5.85
CA GLY A 64 8.92 15.77 6.58
C GLY A 64 10.33 15.59 7.16
N VAL A 65 11.37 16.10 6.48
CA VAL A 65 12.77 16.04 6.96
C VAL A 65 13.26 17.34 7.62
N ARG A 66 12.40 18.35 7.77
CA ARG A 66 12.78 19.68 8.29
C ARG A 66 13.37 19.58 9.70
N GLN A 67 12.74 18.79 10.56
CA GLN A 67 13.13 18.59 11.97
C GLN A 67 14.33 17.64 12.15
N GLY A 68 14.90 17.11 11.06
CA GLY A 68 16.03 16.19 11.08
C GLY A 68 15.66 14.76 10.70
N SER A 69 16.61 13.83 10.85
CA SER A 69 16.48 12.44 10.38
C SER A 69 15.80 11.50 11.38
N ARG A 70 15.49 11.96 12.59
CA ARG A 70 15.01 11.08 13.67
C ARG A 70 13.65 10.47 13.36
N ALA A 71 12.67 11.29 12.95
CA ALA A 71 11.31 10.81 12.69
C ALA A 71 11.29 9.76 11.58
N VAL A 72 11.89 10.08 10.43
CA VAL A 72 11.96 9.16 9.30
C VAL A 72 12.76 7.89 9.62
N ALA A 73 13.84 7.97 10.41
CA ALA A 73 14.55 6.78 10.88
C ALA A 73 13.68 5.89 11.80
N THR A 74 12.84 6.51 12.63
CA THR A 74 11.83 5.78 13.42
C THR A 74 10.81 5.11 12.51
N ASP A 75 10.29 5.79 11.49
CA ASP A 75 9.31 5.23 10.56
C ASP A 75 9.87 4.00 9.84
N TYR A 76 11.13 4.04 9.39
CA TYR A 76 11.80 2.87 8.81
C TYR A 76 11.99 1.72 9.81
N ALA A 77 12.28 2.01 11.07
CA ALA A 77 12.36 0.98 12.10
C ALA A 77 10.99 0.33 12.35
N VAL A 78 9.91 1.12 12.38
CA VAL A 78 8.52 0.64 12.51
C VAL A 78 8.12 -0.20 11.31
N LEU A 79 8.37 0.26 10.08
CA LEU A 79 8.11 -0.49 8.85
C LEU A 79 8.84 -1.84 8.81
N GLY A 80 10.01 -1.91 9.43
CA GLY A 80 10.75 -3.15 9.57
C GLY A 80 10.21 -4.06 10.67
N SER A 81 9.58 -3.53 11.71
CA SER A 81 9.26 -4.29 12.91
C SER A 81 8.09 -5.25 12.71
N GLU A 82 7.99 -6.26 13.58
CA GLU A 82 6.77 -7.05 13.69
C GLU A 82 5.64 -6.17 14.22
N TRP A 83 4.44 -6.37 13.70
CA TRP A 83 3.25 -5.68 14.16
C TRP A 83 2.69 -6.41 15.38
N ASP A 84 2.07 -5.68 16.28
CA ASP A 84 1.46 -6.21 17.51
C ASP A 84 0.08 -6.84 17.28
N PHE A 85 -0.32 -7.00 16.02
CA PHE A 85 -1.55 -7.65 15.59
C PHE A 85 -1.32 -8.51 14.33
N ASP A 86 -2.17 -9.54 14.15
CA ASP A 86 -2.21 -10.31 12.91
C ASP A 86 -3.08 -9.58 11.87
N LEU A 87 -2.68 -9.59 10.61
CA LEU A 87 -3.50 -9.08 9.51
C LEU A 87 -4.88 -9.76 9.45
N ALA A 88 -4.99 -11.02 9.92
CA ALA A 88 -6.24 -11.74 10.07
C ALA A 88 -7.21 -11.12 11.09
N ASP A 89 -6.72 -10.28 12.01
CA ASP A 89 -7.53 -9.61 13.03
C ASP A 89 -8.16 -8.30 12.52
N VAL A 90 -7.78 -7.83 11.33
CA VAL A 90 -8.34 -6.62 10.72
C VAL A 90 -9.79 -6.88 10.30
N SER A 91 -10.74 -6.21 10.97
CA SER A 91 -12.17 -6.40 10.76
C SER A 91 -12.86 -5.29 9.97
N VAL A 92 -12.11 -4.31 9.50
CA VAL A 92 -12.63 -3.18 8.71
C VAL A 92 -12.45 -3.43 7.21
N PRO A 93 -13.42 -3.04 6.37
CA PRO A 93 -13.23 -2.90 4.93
C PRO A 93 -11.86 -2.31 4.59
N THR A 94 -11.12 -3.06 3.78
CA THR A 94 -9.75 -2.74 3.41
C THR A 94 -9.63 -2.79 1.90
N ARG A 95 -9.02 -1.75 1.31
CA ARG A 95 -8.68 -1.72 -0.11
C ARG A 95 -7.20 -1.42 -0.25
N VAL A 96 -6.53 -2.21 -1.08
CA VAL A 96 -5.11 -2.07 -1.40
C VAL A 96 -5.04 -1.54 -2.82
N PHE A 97 -4.49 -0.35 -3.02
CA PHE A 97 -4.19 0.19 -4.35
C PHE A 97 -2.71 0.00 -4.63
N HIS A 98 -2.35 -0.57 -5.79
CA HIS A 98 -0.96 -0.88 -6.12
C HIS A 98 -0.70 -0.73 -7.63
N GLY A 99 0.41 -0.10 -8.02
CA GLY A 99 0.81 -0.03 -9.42
C GLY A 99 1.44 -1.33 -9.94
N SER A 100 1.11 -1.79 -11.15
CA SER A 100 1.68 -3.03 -11.68
C SER A 100 3.21 -2.96 -11.85
N ASP A 101 3.73 -1.75 -12.05
CA ASP A 101 5.12 -1.47 -12.42
C ASP A 101 5.88 -0.77 -11.27
N ASP A 102 5.46 -0.98 -10.03
CA ASP A 102 6.11 -0.44 -8.84
C ASP A 102 7.47 -1.13 -8.55
N ASP A 103 8.58 -0.41 -8.77
CA ASP A 103 9.95 -0.86 -8.50
C ASP A 103 10.40 -0.63 -7.05
N HIS A 104 9.66 0.17 -6.29
CA HIS A 104 9.99 0.47 -4.91
C HIS A 104 9.44 -0.66 -4.02
N VAL A 105 8.20 -1.06 -4.26
CA VAL A 105 7.50 -2.13 -3.55
C VAL A 105 6.90 -3.10 -4.57
N PRO A 106 7.43 -4.33 -4.70
CA PRO A 106 6.90 -5.30 -5.65
C PRO A 106 5.41 -5.56 -5.46
N LEU A 107 4.65 -5.70 -6.55
CA LEU A 107 3.22 -6.02 -6.53
C LEU A 107 2.87 -7.24 -5.66
N THR A 108 3.79 -8.20 -5.54
CA THR A 108 3.62 -9.37 -4.65
C THR A 108 3.40 -8.99 -3.19
N ALA A 109 3.92 -7.85 -2.72
CA ALA A 109 3.65 -7.35 -1.38
C ALA A 109 2.19 -6.88 -1.23
N GLY A 110 1.64 -6.19 -2.24
CA GLY A 110 0.22 -5.80 -2.27
C GLY A 110 -0.71 -7.02 -2.32
N LYS A 111 -0.37 -8.02 -3.15
CA LYS A 111 -1.08 -9.31 -3.20
C LYS A 111 -1.04 -10.04 -1.85
N HIS A 112 0.13 -10.06 -1.20
CA HIS A 112 0.28 -10.68 0.11
C HIS A 112 -0.57 -9.99 1.19
N LEU A 113 -0.59 -8.66 1.21
CA LEU A 113 -1.43 -7.91 2.15
C LEU A 113 -2.91 -8.21 1.94
N ALA A 114 -3.37 -8.16 0.68
CA ALA A 114 -4.77 -8.42 0.33
C ALA A 114 -5.22 -9.85 0.65
N SER A 115 -4.33 -10.85 0.50
CA SER A 115 -4.67 -12.25 0.82
C SER A 115 -4.69 -12.55 2.31
N LYS A 116 -4.06 -11.70 3.14
CA LYS A 116 -3.97 -11.88 4.59
C LYS A 116 -5.02 -11.13 5.38
N VAL A 117 -5.53 -10.01 4.85
CA VAL A 117 -6.58 -9.22 5.49
C VAL A 117 -7.97 -9.74 5.06
N PRO A 118 -8.86 -10.10 6.01
CA PRO A 118 -10.20 -10.56 5.69
C PRO A 118 -10.99 -9.52 4.89
N ASP A 119 -11.70 -9.98 3.86
CA ASP A 119 -12.54 -9.15 2.98
C ASP A 119 -11.78 -8.00 2.26
N ALA A 120 -10.44 -8.01 2.25
CA ALA A 120 -9.65 -7.01 1.53
C ALA A 120 -9.78 -7.16 0.01
N ARG A 121 -9.72 -6.03 -0.70
CA ARG A 121 -9.73 -5.99 -2.16
C ARG A 121 -8.47 -5.33 -2.68
N LEU A 122 -7.80 -5.98 -3.63
CA LEU A 122 -6.69 -5.39 -4.37
C LEU A 122 -7.21 -4.70 -5.63
N THR A 123 -6.80 -3.45 -5.83
CA THR A 123 -6.98 -2.68 -7.06
C THR A 123 -5.60 -2.44 -7.65
N VAL A 124 -5.30 -3.15 -8.75
CA VAL A 124 -4.05 -2.98 -9.49
C VAL A 124 -4.26 -1.91 -10.55
N ILE A 125 -3.39 -0.91 -10.57
CA ILE A 125 -3.37 0.15 -11.56
C ILE A 125 -2.32 -0.24 -12.61
N ASP A 126 -2.78 -0.56 -13.81
CA ASP A 126 -1.94 -1.04 -14.91
C ASP A 126 -0.96 0.03 -15.37
N GLY A 127 0.31 -0.35 -15.56
CA GLY A 127 1.42 0.54 -15.94
C GLY A 127 1.82 1.59 -14.89
N ALA A 128 1.16 1.64 -13.73
CA ALA A 128 1.47 2.61 -12.70
C ALA A 128 2.74 2.22 -11.91
N ASP A 129 3.58 3.22 -11.64
CA ASP A 129 4.70 3.10 -10.73
C ASP A 129 4.27 3.32 -9.27
N HIS A 130 5.25 3.49 -8.38
CA HIS A 130 5.01 3.69 -6.95
C HIS A 130 4.17 4.93 -6.61
N PHE A 131 4.25 6.00 -7.42
CA PHE A 131 3.68 7.30 -7.08
C PHE A 131 2.38 7.60 -7.80
N ARG A 132 2.15 7.02 -8.97
CA ARG A 132 0.90 7.20 -9.71
C ARG A 132 -0.37 6.90 -8.89
N PRO A 133 -0.43 5.85 -8.05
CA PRO A 133 -1.61 5.63 -7.21
C PRO A 133 -1.96 6.84 -6.32
N VAL A 134 -0.96 7.51 -5.75
CA VAL A 134 -1.19 8.64 -4.82
C VAL A 134 -1.26 10.00 -5.52
N ILE A 135 -0.85 10.10 -6.77
CA ILE A 135 -0.90 11.35 -7.54
C ILE A 135 -2.13 11.39 -8.45
N GLU A 136 -2.38 10.34 -9.22
CA GLU A 136 -3.39 10.31 -10.28
C GLU A 136 -4.68 9.63 -9.79
N HIS A 137 -4.55 8.61 -8.95
CA HIS A 137 -5.70 7.85 -8.42
C HIS A 137 -6.14 8.28 -7.03
N VAL A 138 -5.66 9.44 -6.58
CA VAL A 138 -5.96 9.98 -5.26
C VAL A 138 -7.47 10.20 -5.03
N GLN A 139 -8.21 10.55 -6.08
CA GLN A 139 -9.66 10.70 -6.04
C GLN A 139 -10.37 9.36 -5.87
N ASP A 140 -9.91 8.30 -6.54
CA ASP A 140 -10.45 6.94 -6.38
C ASP A 140 -10.21 6.43 -4.95
N ILE A 141 -9.01 6.69 -4.41
CA ILE A 141 -8.62 6.33 -3.05
C ILE A 141 -9.51 7.05 -2.03
N TYR A 142 -9.58 8.39 -2.10
CA TYR A 142 -10.38 9.16 -1.15
C TYR A 142 -11.88 8.93 -1.34
N GLY A 143 -12.34 8.79 -2.58
CA GLY A 143 -13.73 8.45 -2.93
C GLY A 143 -14.15 7.13 -2.29
N TRP A 144 -13.28 6.11 -2.31
CA TRP A 144 -13.52 4.86 -1.60
C TRP A 144 -13.59 5.06 -0.08
N VAL A 145 -12.69 5.87 0.50
CA VAL A 145 -12.68 6.15 1.95
C VAL A 145 -13.95 6.87 2.41
N VAL A 146 -14.45 7.84 1.63
CA VAL A 146 -15.66 8.61 1.99
C VAL A 146 -16.96 7.92 1.59
N GLY A 147 -16.89 6.84 0.80
CA GLY A 147 -18.03 5.98 0.46
C GLY A 147 -18.75 6.35 -0.85
N ASP A 148 -18.12 7.10 -1.74
CA ASP A 148 -18.72 7.57 -3.00
C ASP A 148 -18.82 6.45 -4.06
N GLU A 149 -18.02 5.40 -3.93
CA GLU A 149 -18.06 4.22 -4.80
C GLU A 149 -18.82 3.06 -4.15
N THR A 150 -20.15 3.09 -4.29
CA THR A 150 -21.05 1.92 -4.15
C THR A 150 -20.98 1.14 -2.83
N GLY A 151 -21.81 1.56 -1.88
CA GLY A 151 -22.38 0.65 -0.89
C GLY A 151 -21.97 1.00 0.53
N ALA A 152 -22.96 1.44 1.31
CA ALA A 152 -22.89 1.57 2.76
C ALA A 152 -22.00 0.47 3.35
N TRP A 153 -20.96 0.90 4.08
CA TRP A 153 -20.07 0.04 4.86
C TRP A 153 -20.89 -1.12 5.44
N PRO A 154 -20.67 -2.38 5.03
CA PRO A 154 -21.44 -3.47 5.58
C PRO A 154 -21.12 -3.48 7.08
N ARG A 155 -22.11 -3.09 7.88
CA ARG A 155 -22.04 -3.26 9.34
C ARG A 155 -21.97 -4.77 9.57
N ARG A 156 -20.76 -5.34 9.58
CA ARG A 156 -20.55 -6.73 9.97
C ARG A 156 -21.19 -6.85 11.35
N ARG A 157 -22.22 -7.69 11.46
CA ARG A 157 -22.71 -8.12 12.77
C ARG A 157 -21.50 -8.68 13.50
N ARG A 158 -21.19 -8.13 14.68
CA ARG A 158 -20.18 -8.67 15.60
C ARG A 158 -20.32 -10.20 15.60
N ARG A 159 -19.31 -10.93 15.15
CA ARG A 159 -19.28 -12.37 15.38
C ARG A 159 -19.29 -12.57 16.90
N SER A 160 -20.33 -13.23 17.38
CA SER A 160 -20.40 -13.66 18.77
C SER A 160 -19.26 -14.66 18.99
N ARG A 161 -18.62 -14.60 20.16
CA ARG A 161 -17.51 -15.48 20.56
C ARG A 161 -17.89 -16.98 20.59
N ASN A 162 -19.16 -17.32 20.35
CA ASN A 162 -19.69 -18.68 20.45
C ASN A 162 -19.77 -19.46 19.12
N ASP A 163 -19.42 -18.88 17.96
CA ASP A 163 -19.57 -19.58 16.66
C ASP A 163 -18.40 -20.52 16.30
N ARG A 164 -17.61 -20.96 17.29
CA ARG A 164 -16.66 -22.07 17.11
C ARG A 164 -17.20 -23.27 17.88
N ILE A 165 -17.46 -24.35 17.16
CA ILE A 165 -17.73 -25.75 17.53
C ILE A 165 -19.12 -26.18 17.05
N THR A 166 -19.15 -26.78 15.86
CA THR A 166 -19.64 -28.16 15.63
C THR A 166 -19.12 -28.62 14.26
N GLU A 167 -18.21 -29.59 14.27
CA GLU A 167 -17.87 -30.45 13.13
C GLU A 167 -18.95 -31.54 12.94
N ASP A 168 -18.98 -32.10 11.73
CA ASP A 168 -19.59 -33.35 11.25
C ASP A 168 -21.13 -33.46 11.17
N ASP A 169 -21.68 -33.53 9.93
CA ASP A 169 -21.97 -34.82 9.27
C ASP A 169 -22.60 -34.67 7.85
N ALA A 170 -22.27 -35.64 6.98
CA ALA A 170 -23.00 -36.19 5.83
C ALA A 170 -23.29 -35.37 4.52
N SER A 171 -22.59 -35.78 3.45
CA SER A 171 -23.07 -36.19 2.10
C SER A 171 -24.56 -35.98 1.75
N THR A 172 -24.99 -35.53 0.55
CA THR A 172 -24.92 -36.21 -0.78
C THR A 172 -25.64 -35.34 -1.85
N GLU A 173 -25.22 -35.41 -3.14
CA GLU A 173 -25.93 -35.16 -4.45
C GLU A 173 -26.89 -33.95 -4.63
N GLY A 174 -27.01 -33.23 -5.76
CA GLY A 174 -26.52 -33.33 -7.13
C GLY A 174 -27.37 -32.41 -8.07
N ALA A 175 -26.83 -32.12 -9.26
CA ALA A 175 -27.48 -31.60 -10.51
C ALA A 175 -27.62 -30.08 -10.81
N ARG A 176 -26.82 -29.64 -11.83
CA ARG A 176 -27.13 -28.94 -13.13
C ARG A 176 -28.07 -27.70 -13.13
N ASP A 177 -27.96 -26.63 -13.93
CA ASP A 177 -27.13 -26.14 -15.07
C ASP A 177 -27.65 -24.70 -15.43
N GLN A 178 -26.92 -23.96 -16.28
CA GLN A 178 -27.27 -22.77 -17.10
C GLN A 178 -26.89 -21.35 -16.61
N GLY A 179 -25.69 -20.91 -17.04
CA GLY A 179 -25.49 -19.73 -17.93
C GLY A 179 -25.79 -18.30 -17.45
N THR A 180 -24.75 -17.45 -17.37
CA THR A 180 -24.55 -16.22 -18.17
C THR A 180 -23.31 -15.46 -17.66
N GLY A 181 -22.47 -14.95 -18.56
CA GLY A 181 -21.09 -14.53 -18.26
C GLY A 181 -20.91 -13.16 -17.60
N LYS A 182 -19.75 -12.97 -16.93
CA LYS A 182 -19.06 -11.67 -16.72
C LYS A 182 -17.74 -11.81 -15.95
N VAL A 183 -16.81 -10.90 -16.30
CA VAL A 183 -15.71 -10.28 -15.51
C VAL A 183 -14.75 -11.21 -14.77
N THR A 184 -13.52 -11.28 -15.25
CA THR A 184 -12.41 -12.01 -14.63
C THR A 184 -11.77 -11.20 -13.51
N THR A 185 -12.10 -11.55 -12.26
CA THR A 185 -11.21 -11.41 -11.12
C THR A 185 -10.16 -12.52 -11.23
N VAL A 186 -8.88 -12.17 -11.21
CA VAL A 186 -7.79 -13.17 -11.20
C VAL A 186 -7.28 -13.29 -9.77
N ASP A 187 -7.72 -14.34 -9.10
CA ASP A 187 -7.16 -14.81 -7.83
C ASP A 187 -6.07 -15.85 -8.15
N ASP A 188 -4.82 -15.56 -7.78
CA ASP A 188 -3.71 -16.50 -7.61
C ASP A 188 -2.93 -16.12 -6.34
#